data_AF-A0A662EUP7-F1
#
_entry.id   AF-A0A662EUP7-F1
#
_cell.length_a   1.000
_cell.length_b   1.000
_cell.length_c   1.000
_cell.angle_alpha   90.00
_cell.angle_beta   90.00
_cell.angle_gamma   90.00
#
_symmetry.space_group_name_H-M   'P 1'
#
loop_
_entity.id
_entity.type
_entity.pdbx_description
1 polymer ?
#
loop_
_entity_poly.entity_id
_entity_poly.type
_entity_poly.pdbx_seq_one_letter_code
_entity_poly.pdbx_strand_id
1 'polypeptide(L)'
;MGRLKLTDISNVTLGKRNIFVRPPEPPPEFLMGDPAKSIFVGKSKSFHIPFSWSFANLTNPHIAVVGITGAGKSYFIKTFLTRAAFVWGSNALIIDWAGEYKEWVKQTGGKVIALGKGASINLMDLGGMRPNDRVKQIMRTLAILTDIESYPEQKRLTEMAIEKAYKEAHFKMDNKIQRDSLGRPLKPPTLKDVQRILEKQLKSGTYEFPAELENAIYRIKKFTRPGDDYFATQSTVDLEKLTTSGLVDIDLSGLPDEVFRALAALSILQFIKERMRAAGWSPTKGLRLFVVLDEAWKVAKDESSDAVIIVREGG
;
A
#
# COMPACT_ATOMS: atom_id res chain seq x y z
N MET A 1 -17.50 61.08 16.49
CA MET A 1 -16.36 60.25 16.96
C MET A 1 -16.84 58.81 17.12
N GLY A 2 -16.55 57.94 16.15
CA GLY A 2 -16.88 56.51 16.27
C GLY A 2 -15.83 55.81 17.14
N ARG A 3 -16.24 55.25 18.28
CA ARG A 3 -15.35 54.41 19.10
C ARG A 3 -15.32 53.00 18.51
N LEU A 4 -14.15 52.57 18.05
CA LEU A 4 -13.88 51.15 17.81
C LEU A 4 -13.89 50.42 19.16
N LYS A 5 -14.76 49.41 19.27
CA LYS A 5 -14.85 48.52 20.44
C LYS A 5 -14.35 47.15 20.01
N LEU A 6 -13.29 46.67 20.66
CA LEU A 6 -12.89 45.28 20.54
C LEU A 6 -13.95 44.42 21.24
N THR A 7 -14.40 43.38 20.55
CA THR A 7 -15.39 42.44 21.06
C THR A 7 -14.87 41.04 20.79
N ASP A 8 -14.76 40.22 21.84
CA ASP A 8 -14.47 38.80 21.69
C ASP A 8 -15.74 38.09 21.23
N ILE A 9 -15.73 37.66 19.97
CA ILE A 9 -16.84 36.96 19.34
C ILE A 9 -16.39 35.53 19.10
N SER A 10 -17.16 34.56 19.60
CA SER A 10 -16.89 33.15 19.31
C SER A 10 -17.07 32.87 17.82
N ASN A 11 -16.27 31.95 17.27
CA ASN A 11 -16.37 31.55 15.85
C ASN A 11 -17.79 31.08 15.47
N VAL A 12 -18.54 30.53 16.43
CA VAL A 12 -19.94 30.11 16.25
C VAL A 12 -20.86 31.30 15.99
N THR A 13 -20.66 32.41 16.70
CA THR A 13 -21.48 33.63 16.58
C THR A 13 -21.21 34.36 15.25
N LEU A 14 -19.99 34.30 14.72
CA LEU A 14 -19.65 34.81 13.38
C LEU A 14 -20.34 34.00 12.27
N GLY A 15 -20.37 32.67 12.39
CA GLY A 15 -20.98 31.78 11.39
C GLY A 15 -22.50 31.95 11.22
N LYS A 16 -23.22 32.38 12.28
CA LYS A 16 -24.68 32.58 12.23
C LYS A 16 -25.14 33.81 11.42
N ARG A 17 -24.24 34.68 10.98
CA ARG A 17 -24.59 36.03 10.48
C ARG A 17 -24.76 36.19 8.97
N ASN A 18 -24.82 35.13 8.17
CA ASN A 18 -24.88 35.30 6.70
C ASN A 18 -26.18 34.85 6.05
N ILE A 19 -26.91 35.84 5.52
CA ILE A 19 -28.19 35.71 4.83
C ILE A 19 -27.99 35.55 3.30
N PHE A 20 -26.76 35.60 2.77
CA PHE A 20 -26.52 35.76 1.33
C PHE A 20 -25.63 34.71 0.64
N VAL A 21 -25.20 33.64 1.30
CA VAL A 21 -24.45 32.56 0.63
C VAL A 21 -25.43 31.44 0.27
N ARG A 22 -25.54 31.12 -1.03
CA ARG A 22 -26.33 29.98 -1.53
C ARG A 22 -25.40 29.00 -2.25
N PRO A 23 -25.33 27.73 -1.81
CA PRO A 23 -25.96 27.18 -0.60
C PRO A 23 -25.35 27.75 0.69
N PRO A 24 -26.11 27.82 1.81
CA PRO A 24 -25.57 28.26 3.09
C PRO A 24 -24.46 27.31 3.55
N GLU A 25 -23.42 27.87 4.18
CA GLU A 25 -22.34 27.06 4.76
C GLU A 25 -22.91 26.19 5.90
N PRO A 26 -22.45 24.93 6.07
CA PRO A 26 -22.89 24.11 7.19
C PRO A 26 -22.65 24.81 8.53
N PRO A 27 -23.51 24.59 9.54
CA PRO A 27 -23.32 25.19 10.86
C PRO A 27 -21.95 24.83 11.47
N PRO A 28 -21.34 25.74 12.26
CA PRO A 28 -20.04 25.53 12.89
C PRO A 28 -19.93 24.21 13.66
N GLU A 29 -20.99 23.75 14.31
CA GLU A 29 -21.03 22.47 15.04
C GLU A 29 -20.78 21.22 14.17
N PHE A 30 -21.05 21.30 12.86
CA PHE A 30 -20.75 20.21 11.91
C PHE A 30 -19.35 20.32 11.29
N LEU A 31 -18.75 21.51 11.32
CA LEU A 31 -17.43 21.77 10.76
C LEU A 31 -16.33 21.63 11.83
N MET A 32 -16.63 21.95 13.08
CA MET A 32 -15.71 21.90 14.21
C MET A 32 -15.89 20.63 15.02
N GLY A 33 -15.08 19.62 14.73
CA GLY A 33 -14.94 18.45 15.60
C GLY A 33 -14.14 18.75 16.87
N ASP A 34 -14.27 17.87 17.87
CA ASP A 34 -13.41 17.84 19.05
C ASP A 34 -11.92 17.75 18.62
N PRO A 35 -11.05 18.72 18.97
CA PRO A 35 -9.65 18.72 18.57
C PRO A 35 -8.86 17.49 19.04
N ALA A 36 -9.32 16.81 20.11
CA ALA A 36 -8.71 15.57 20.59
C ALA A 36 -9.15 14.33 19.78
N LYS A 37 -10.17 14.46 18.91
CA LYS A 37 -10.78 13.35 18.16
C LYS A 37 -10.91 13.62 16.67
N SER A 38 -10.43 14.76 16.18
CA SER A 38 -10.54 15.17 14.79
C SER A 38 -9.29 15.89 14.32
N ILE A 39 -9.04 15.81 13.02
CA ILE A 39 -7.87 16.41 12.37
C ILE A 39 -8.29 17.71 11.72
N PHE A 40 -7.70 18.81 12.18
CA PHE A 40 -7.84 20.10 11.51
C PHE A 40 -7.35 19.98 10.07
N VAL A 41 -8.20 20.33 9.11
CA VAL A 41 -7.88 20.30 7.68
C VAL A 41 -7.58 21.71 7.19
N GLY A 42 -8.46 22.67 7.50
CA GLY A 42 -8.34 24.04 7.00
C GLY A 42 -9.47 24.92 7.51
N LYS A 43 -9.69 26.06 6.84
CA LYS A 43 -10.80 26.96 7.15
C LYS A 43 -11.72 27.07 5.96
N SER A 44 -13.01 27.25 6.21
CA SER A 44 -13.95 27.59 5.16
C SER A 44 -13.60 28.94 4.53
N LYS A 45 -13.92 29.09 3.25
CA LYS A 45 -13.57 30.29 2.48
C LYS A 45 -14.39 31.51 2.90
N SER A 46 -15.68 31.31 3.20
CA SER A 46 -16.61 32.42 3.44
C SER A 46 -16.49 32.96 4.86
N PHE A 47 -16.60 32.07 5.86
CA PHE A 47 -16.61 32.47 7.28
C PHE A 47 -15.31 32.24 8.02
N HIS A 48 -14.29 31.69 7.35
CA HIS A 48 -13.02 31.34 8.00
C HIS A 48 -13.22 30.40 9.20
N ILE A 49 -14.28 29.59 9.16
CA ILE A 49 -14.62 28.62 10.20
C ILE A 49 -13.63 27.44 10.09
N PRO A 50 -12.91 27.09 11.17
CA PRO A 50 -12.14 25.86 11.24
C PRO A 50 -12.95 24.63 10.84
N PHE A 51 -12.40 23.85 9.91
CA PHE A 51 -12.92 22.55 9.52
C PHE A 51 -11.98 21.44 10.01
N SER A 52 -12.56 20.47 10.72
CA SER A 52 -11.88 19.27 11.19
C SER A 52 -12.58 18.01 10.70
N TRP A 53 -11.78 17.03 10.27
CA TRP A 53 -12.27 15.75 9.78
C TRP A 53 -12.06 14.64 10.82
N SER A 54 -13.02 13.71 10.95
CA SER A 54 -12.88 12.54 11.82
C SER A 54 -13.43 11.29 11.14
N PHE A 55 -12.67 10.19 11.24
CA PHE A 55 -13.09 8.88 10.72
C PHE A 55 -14.27 8.29 11.49
N ALA A 56 -14.51 8.72 12.74
CA ALA A 56 -15.52 8.15 13.63
C ALA A 56 -16.96 8.31 13.11
N ASN A 57 -17.19 9.25 12.20
CA ASN A 57 -18.50 9.56 11.63
C ASN A 57 -18.76 8.85 10.28
N LEU A 58 -17.86 7.97 9.85
CA LEU A 58 -17.90 7.35 8.52
C LEU A 58 -17.94 5.83 8.62
N THR A 59 -18.84 5.21 7.84
CA THR A 59 -18.87 3.75 7.67
C THR A 59 -17.62 3.25 6.96
N ASN A 60 -17.14 4.01 5.97
CA ASN A 60 -15.90 3.72 5.26
C ASN A 60 -14.98 4.97 5.26
N PRO A 61 -13.89 4.99 6.06
CA PRO A 61 -13.07 6.18 6.25
C PRO A 61 -11.96 6.35 5.19
N HIS A 62 -12.14 5.87 3.96
CA HIS A 62 -11.19 6.11 2.87
C HIS A 62 -11.22 7.59 2.41
N ILE A 63 -10.04 8.10 2.03
CA ILE A 63 -9.85 9.49 1.59
C ILE A 63 -9.29 9.48 0.17
N ALA A 64 -9.93 10.21 -0.74
CA ALA A 64 -9.39 10.51 -2.07
C ALA A 64 -8.88 11.96 -2.11
N VAL A 65 -7.61 12.14 -2.48
CA VAL A 65 -6.99 13.46 -2.65
C VAL A 65 -6.72 13.69 -4.13
N VAL A 66 -7.46 14.61 -4.74
CA VAL A 66 -7.38 14.90 -6.18
C VAL A 66 -7.03 16.37 -6.43
N GLY A 67 -6.29 16.63 -7.50
CA GLY A 67 -5.89 17.98 -7.88
C GLY A 67 -4.79 17.95 -8.95
N ILE A 68 -4.65 19.06 -9.68
CA ILE A 68 -3.58 19.24 -10.66
C ILE A 68 -2.20 19.27 -9.97
N THR A 69 -1.12 19.16 -10.76
CA THR A 69 0.24 19.35 -10.24
C THR A 69 0.38 20.74 -9.63
N GLY A 70 1.00 20.83 -8.45
CA GLY A 70 1.14 22.09 -7.72
C GLY A 70 -0.11 22.52 -6.92
N ALA A 71 -1.23 21.79 -6.96
CA ALA A 71 -2.44 22.13 -6.20
C ALA A 71 -2.32 21.91 -4.68
N GLY A 72 -1.17 21.43 -4.18
CA GLY A 72 -0.94 21.19 -2.76
C GLY A 72 -1.32 19.79 -2.25
N LYS A 73 -1.45 18.79 -3.13
CA LYS A 73 -1.75 17.39 -2.75
C LYS A 73 -0.78 16.84 -1.70
N SER A 74 0.53 16.86 -2.00
CA SER A 74 1.57 16.34 -1.11
C SER A 74 1.64 17.16 0.19
N TYR A 75 1.38 18.47 0.14
CA TYR A 75 1.30 19.31 1.34
C TYR A 75 0.13 18.92 2.25
N PHE A 76 -1.06 18.67 1.67
CA PHE A 76 -2.21 18.18 2.41
C PHE A 76 -1.90 16.83 3.07
N ILE A 77 -1.34 15.87 2.33
CA ILE A 77 -0.98 14.54 2.87
C ILE A 77 0.00 14.67 4.03
N LYS A 78 1.10 15.43 3.87
CA LYS A 78 2.12 15.62 4.92
C LYS A 78 1.52 16.22 6.19
N THR A 79 0.73 17.30 6.04
CA THR A 79 0.11 17.98 7.19
C THR A 79 -0.97 17.12 7.86
N PHE A 80 -1.78 16.41 7.07
CA PHE A 80 -2.82 15.51 7.57
C PHE A 80 -2.21 14.36 8.37
N LEU A 81 -1.23 13.64 7.81
CA LEU A 81 -0.57 12.52 8.48
C LEU A 81 0.16 12.94 9.75
N THR A 82 0.85 14.10 9.73
CA THR A 82 1.53 14.65 10.91
C THR A 82 0.53 14.89 12.05
N ARG A 83 -0.62 15.50 11.74
CA ARG A 83 -1.68 15.75 12.72
C ARG A 83 -2.33 14.44 13.17
N ALA A 84 -2.56 13.49 12.26
CA ALA A 84 -3.12 12.19 12.57
C ALA A 84 -2.25 11.40 13.55
N ALA A 85 -0.92 11.40 13.33
CA ALA A 85 0.03 10.81 14.27
C ALA A 85 -0.05 11.46 15.66
N PHE A 86 -0.18 12.78 15.73
CA PHE A 86 -0.27 13.50 17.01
C PHE A 86 -1.60 13.29 17.74
N VAL A 87 -2.73 13.39 17.04
CA VAL A 87 -4.07 13.34 17.64
C VAL A 87 -4.52 11.90 17.91
N TRP A 88 -4.22 10.97 16.99
CA TRP A 88 -4.69 9.58 17.07
C TRP A 88 -3.60 8.56 17.39
N GLY A 89 -2.32 8.95 17.45
CA GLY A 89 -1.22 8.00 17.62
C GLY A 89 -1.12 7.01 16.45
N SER A 90 -1.68 7.36 15.30
CA SER A 90 -1.74 6.46 14.15
C SER A 90 -0.39 6.34 13.44
N ASN A 91 -0.06 5.15 12.97
CA ASN A 91 1.04 4.94 12.03
C ASN A 91 0.61 5.39 10.62
N ALA A 92 1.60 5.60 9.75
CA ALA A 92 1.36 5.87 8.34
C ALA A 92 2.42 5.15 7.48
N LEU A 93 1.96 4.55 6.39
CA LEU A 93 2.80 3.96 5.36
C LEU A 93 2.48 4.63 4.03
N ILE A 94 3.51 5.11 3.36
CA ILE A 94 3.41 5.77 2.06
C ILE A 94 4.05 4.86 1.02
N ILE A 95 3.31 4.58 -0.04
CA ILE A 95 3.82 3.98 -1.27
C ILE A 95 4.13 5.17 -2.19
N ASP A 96 5.40 5.59 -2.20
CA ASP A 96 5.86 6.82 -2.85
C ASP A 96 6.37 6.52 -4.25
N TRP A 97 5.59 6.89 -5.27
CA TRP A 97 5.90 6.61 -6.67
C TRP A 97 7.11 7.40 -7.17
N ALA A 98 7.25 8.65 -6.73
CA ALA A 98 8.21 9.61 -7.26
C ALA A 98 9.37 9.94 -6.30
N GLY A 99 9.28 9.56 -5.02
CA GLY A 99 10.26 9.87 -3.99
C GLY A 99 10.06 11.25 -3.34
N GLU A 100 8.87 11.85 -3.41
CA GLU A 100 8.59 13.20 -2.88
C GLU A 100 8.49 13.28 -1.35
N TYR A 101 8.29 12.15 -0.69
CA TYR A 101 8.06 12.07 0.76
C TYR A 101 9.34 11.73 1.53
N LYS A 102 10.32 11.11 0.88
CA LYS A 102 11.60 10.68 1.45
C LYS A 102 12.28 11.66 2.40
N GLU A 103 12.54 12.89 1.95
CA GLU A 103 13.25 13.87 2.77
C GLU A 103 12.42 14.33 3.97
N TRP A 104 11.11 14.49 3.78
CA TRP A 104 10.21 14.82 4.88
C TRP A 104 10.13 13.69 5.91
N VAL A 105 10.03 12.43 5.48
CA VAL A 105 9.98 11.27 6.37
C VAL A 105 11.25 11.17 7.21
N LYS A 106 12.43 11.36 6.62
CA LYS A 106 13.70 11.42 7.37
C LYS A 106 13.71 12.54 8.41
N GLN A 107 13.27 13.74 8.04
CA GLN A 107 13.23 14.90 8.94
C GLN A 107 12.31 14.67 10.14
N THR A 108 11.22 13.91 9.95
CA THR A 108 10.31 13.53 11.03
C THR A 108 10.78 12.33 11.87
N GLY A 109 11.97 11.79 11.59
CA GLY A 109 12.49 10.59 12.26
C GLY A 109 11.82 9.28 11.82
N GLY A 110 11.08 9.31 10.72
CA GLY A 110 10.46 8.12 10.12
C GLY A 110 11.45 7.27 9.34
N LYS A 111 10.98 6.14 8.83
CA LYS A 111 11.80 5.16 8.12
C LYS A 111 11.57 5.22 6.61
N VAL A 112 12.63 5.44 5.84
CA VAL A 112 12.59 5.32 4.38
C VAL A 112 13.13 3.96 3.96
N ILE A 113 12.41 3.29 3.06
CA ILE A 113 12.75 2.02 2.46
C ILE A 113 12.84 2.26 0.95
N ALA A 114 14.07 2.39 0.46
CA ALA A 114 14.32 2.72 -0.94
C ALA A 114 14.50 1.44 -1.78
N LEU A 115 13.42 1.00 -2.42
CA LEU A 115 13.45 -0.16 -3.32
C LEU A 115 14.26 0.19 -4.58
N GLY A 116 15.09 -0.75 -5.02
CA GLY A 116 16.03 -0.50 -6.10
C GLY A 116 17.31 0.23 -5.70
N LYS A 117 17.39 0.75 -4.46
CA LYS A 117 18.55 1.51 -3.94
C LYS A 117 18.99 0.97 -2.58
N GLY A 118 19.19 -0.35 -2.50
CA GLY A 118 19.69 -1.05 -1.32
C GLY A 118 18.64 -1.86 -0.54
N ALA A 119 17.34 -1.67 -0.81
CA ALA A 119 16.29 -2.52 -0.28
C ALA A 119 15.70 -3.44 -1.36
N SER A 120 15.38 -4.66 -0.95
CA SER A 120 14.69 -5.69 -1.71
C SER A 120 13.54 -6.31 -0.90
N ILE A 121 12.52 -6.79 -1.61
CA ILE A 121 11.34 -7.46 -1.06
C ILE A 121 11.15 -8.76 -1.82
N ASN A 122 11.13 -9.89 -1.12
CA ASN A 122 10.83 -11.16 -1.75
C ASN A 122 9.34 -11.24 -2.12
N LEU A 123 9.03 -11.35 -3.41
CA LEU A 123 7.65 -11.49 -3.87
C LEU A 123 6.98 -12.77 -3.31
N MET A 124 7.77 -13.78 -2.95
CA MET A 124 7.26 -15.04 -2.39
C MET A 124 7.17 -15.04 -0.85
N ASP A 125 7.35 -13.89 -0.18
CA ASP A 125 7.07 -13.82 1.26
C ASP A 125 5.57 -13.98 1.53
N LEU A 126 5.24 -14.80 2.53
CA LEU A 126 3.85 -15.14 2.84
C LEU A 126 3.12 -14.04 3.61
N GLY A 127 3.84 -13.25 4.40
CA GLY A 127 3.24 -12.20 5.24
C GLY A 127 2.11 -12.65 6.17
N GLY A 128 2.12 -13.91 6.60
CA GLY A 128 1.07 -14.51 7.44
C GLY A 128 -0.06 -15.18 6.66
N MET A 129 0.01 -15.24 5.32
CA MET A 129 -0.91 -16.01 4.48
C MET A 129 -0.50 -17.47 4.32
N ARG A 130 -1.42 -18.28 3.80
CA ARG A 130 -1.09 -19.63 3.32
C ARG A 130 -0.37 -19.53 1.97
N PRO A 131 0.56 -20.44 1.65
CA PRO A 131 1.21 -20.46 0.33
C PRO A 131 0.22 -20.48 -0.84
N ASN A 132 -0.89 -21.24 -0.74
CA ASN A 132 -1.93 -21.25 -1.77
C ASN A 132 -2.54 -19.88 -2.06
N ASP A 133 -2.76 -19.08 -1.01
CA ASP A 133 -3.31 -17.73 -1.18
C ASP A 133 -2.25 -16.78 -1.76
N ARG A 134 -0.98 -16.95 -1.35
CA ARG A 134 0.13 -16.16 -1.90
C ARG A 134 0.36 -16.44 -3.39
N VAL A 135 0.31 -17.71 -3.82
CA VAL A 135 0.42 -18.09 -5.24
C VAL A 135 -0.64 -17.34 -6.06
N LYS A 136 -1.90 -17.37 -5.62
CA LYS A 136 -3.00 -16.66 -6.31
C LYS A 136 -2.77 -15.15 -6.39
N GLN A 137 -2.26 -14.53 -5.33
CA GLN A 137 -1.94 -13.10 -5.33
C GLN A 137 -0.81 -12.75 -6.29
N ILE A 138 0.26 -13.55 -6.32
CA ILE A 138 1.37 -13.37 -7.26
C ILE A 138 0.84 -13.48 -8.70
N MET A 139 0.08 -14.54 -9.00
CA MET A 139 -0.47 -14.74 -10.34
C MET A 139 -1.44 -13.63 -10.76
N ARG A 140 -2.30 -13.13 -9.85
CA ARG A 140 -3.16 -11.97 -10.12
C ARG A 140 -2.34 -10.72 -10.43
N THR A 141 -1.28 -10.48 -9.66
CA THR A 141 -0.43 -9.31 -9.88
C THR A 141 0.29 -9.39 -11.22
N LEU A 142 0.79 -10.57 -11.60
CA LEU A 142 1.36 -10.80 -12.93
C LEU A 142 0.33 -10.64 -14.03
N ALA A 143 -0.93 -11.04 -13.82
CA ALA A 143 -2.03 -10.86 -14.76
C ALA A 143 -2.39 -9.38 -14.99
N ILE A 144 -2.37 -8.56 -13.94
CA ILE A 144 -2.63 -7.11 -14.04
C ILE A 144 -1.50 -6.39 -14.79
N LEU A 145 -0.25 -6.81 -14.54
CA LEU A 145 0.93 -6.08 -15.00
C LEU A 145 1.51 -6.62 -16.31
N THR A 146 1.04 -7.76 -16.80
CA THR A 146 1.56 -8.42 -17.99
C THR A 146 0.45 -9.06 -18.80
N ASP A 147 0.77 -9.47 -20.01
CA ASP A 147 -0.09 -10.20 -20.94
C ASP A 147 -0.24 -11.70 -20.63
N ILE A 148 0.16 -12.17 -19.43
CA ILE A 148 0.17 -13.61 -19.10
C ILE A 148 -1.20 -14.30 -19.20
N GLU A 149 -2.31 -13.56 -19.05
CA GLU A 149 -3.67 -14.10 -19.27
C GLU A 149 -3.91 -14.54 -20.72
N SER A 150 -3.21 -13.93 -21.69
CA SER A 150 -3.29 -14.32 -23.10
C SER A 150 -2.51 -15.61 -23.42
N TYR A 151 -1.77 -16.16 -22.45
CA TYR A 151 -0.93 -17.37 -22.62
C TYR A 151 -1.19 -18.40 -21.51
N PRO A 152 -2.29 -19.18 -21.59
CA PRO A 152 -2.73 -20.08 -20.52
C PRO A 152 -1.68 -21.11 -20.09
N GLU A 153 -0.91 -21.68 -21.02
CA GLU A 153 0.14 -22.64 -20.68
C GLU A 153 1.30 -21.99 -19.92
N GLN A 154 1.71 -20.78 -20.31
CA GLN A 154 2.76 -20.04 -19.60
C GLN A 154 2.31 -19.64 -18.20
N LYS A 155 1.04 -19.25 -18.05
CA LYS A 155 0.39 -18.99 -16.76
C LYS A 155 0.41 -20.24 -15.88
N ARG A 156 -0.04 -21.38 -16.41
CA ARG A 156 -0.07 -22.67 -15.71
C ARG A 156 1.32 -23.12 -15.27
N LEU A 157 2.31 -23.05 -16.17
CA LEU A 157 3.70 -23.40 -15.88
C LEU A 157 4.28 -22.51 -14.77
N THR A 158 4.02 -21.21 -14.83
CA THR A 158 4.46 -20.25 -13.81
C THR A 158 3.84 -20.56 -12.46
N GLU A 159 2.53 -20.78 -12.40
CA GLU A 159 1.80 -21.13 -11.17
C GLU A 159 2.31 -22.43 -10.56
N MET A 160 2.46 -23.49 -11.37
CA MET A 160 3.02 -24.77 -10.92
C MET A 160 4.44 -24.65 -10.40
N ALA A 161 5.28 -23.82 -11.03
CA ALA A 161 6.65 -23.61 -10.58
C ALA A 161 6.72 -22.84 -9.26
N ILE A 162 5.83 -21.85 -9.04
CA ILE A 162 5.69 -21.15 -7.75
C ILE A 162 5.27 -22.13 -6.66
N GLU A 163 4.25 -22.97 -6.89
CA GLU A 163 3.84 -23.98 -5.93
C GLU A 163 4.96 -24.98 -5.62
N LYS A 164 5.65 -25.45 -6.67
CA LYS A 164 6.76 -26.39 -6.52
C LYS A 164 7.91 -25.78 -5.73
N ALA A 165 8.20 -24.49 -5.90
CA ALA A 165 9.21 -23.79 -5.11
C ALA A 165 8.87 -23.79 -3.61
N TYR A 166 7.61 -23.55 -3.24
CA TYR A 166 7.18 -23.68 -1.84
C TYR A 166 7.29 -25.11 -1.32
N LYS A 167 6.86 -26.10 -2.11
CA LYS A 167 6.92 -27.53 -1.74
C LYS A 167 8.37 -28.00 -1.56
N GLU A 168 9.28 -27.63 -2.47
CA GLU A 168 10.72 -27.92 -2.35
C GLU A 168 11.36 -27.23 -1.15
N ALA A 169 10.84 -26.08 -0.72
CA ALA A 169 11.22 -25.40 0.52
C ALA A 169 10.49 -25.93 1.77
N HIS A 170 9.80 -27.08 1.67
CA HIS A 170 9.08 -27.76 2.75
C HIS A 170 7.89 -26.99 3.35
N PHE A 171 7.30 -26.04 2.60
CA PHE A 171 6.11 -25.33 3.04
C PHE A 171 4.85 -26.21 2.93
N LYS A 172 3.96 -26.10 3.92
CA LYS A 172 2.62 -26.70 3.89
C LYS A 172 1.65 -25.75 3.19
N MET A 173 1.14 -26.13 2.03
CA MET A 173 0.42 -25.20 1.14
C MET A 173 -0.87 -24.61 1.72
N ASP A 174 -1.49 -25.33 2.65
CA ASP A 174 -2.79 -25.05 3.29
C ASP A 174 -2.67 -24.46 4.70
N ASN A 175 -1.45 -24.29 5.23
CA ASN A 175 -1.22 -23.81 6.58
C ASN A 175 -0.65 -22.38 6.59
N LYS A 176 -1.01 -21.58 7.60
CA LYS A 176 -0.40 -20.25 7.83
C LYS A 176 0.89 -20.36 8.63
N ILE A 177 0.97 -21.34 9.55
CA ILE A 177 2.13 -21.54 10.42
C ILE A 177 3.13 -22.42 9.68
N GLN A 178 4.29 -21.84 9.37
CA GLN A 178 5.34 -22.49 8.60
C GLN A 178 6.60 -22.58 9.47
N ARG A 179 6.83 -23.75 10.06
CA ARG A 179 7.97 -24.00 10.95
C ARG A 179 8.64 -25.33 10.61
N ASP A 180 9.96 -25.38 10.79
CA ASP A 180 10.73 -26.62 10.68
C ASP A 180 10.50 -27.54 11.91
N SER A 181 11.15 -28.71 11.91
CA SER A 181 11.07 -29.68 13.01
C SER A 181 11.61 -29.14 14.35
N LEU A 182 12.43 -28.09 14.32
CA LEU A 182 12.99 -27.41 15.49
C LEU A 182 12.16 -26.17 15.89
N GLY A 183 11.01 -25.95 15.25
CA GLY A 183 10.11 -24.83 15.53
C GLY A 183 10.59 -23.49 14.97
N ARG A 184 11.64 -23.44 14.15
CA ARG A 184 12.11 -22.18 13.53
C ARG A 184 11.25 -21.83 12.31
N PRO A 185 10.99 -20.55 12.04
CA PRO A 185 10.22 -20.14 10.87
C PRO A 185 10.93 -20.59 9.59
N LEU A 186 10.18 -21.18 8.65
CA LEU A 186 10.73 -21.54 7.34
C LEU A 186 11.06 -20.28 6.54
N LYS A 187 12.15 -20.33 5.80
CA LYS A 187 12.59 -19.26 4.91
C LYS A 187 11.87 -19.40 3.56
N PRO A 188 11.08 -18.40 3.11
CA PRO A 188 10.37 -18.50 1.84
C PRO A 188 11.32 -18.66 0.66
N PRO A 189 10.93 -19.43 -0.39
CA PRO A 189 11.64 -19.47 -1.65
C PRO A 189 11.62 -18.09 -2.34
N THR A 190 12.30 -17.96 -3.46
CA THR A 190 12.38 -16.73 -4.27
C THR A 190 12.00 -16.99 -5.73
N LEU A 191 11.76 -15.93 -6.51
CA LEU A 191 11.53 -16.08 -7.96
C LEU A 191 12.74 -16.71 -8.69
N LYS A 192 13.96 -16.65 -8.13
CA LYS A 192 15.12 -17.38 -8.67
C LYS A 192 14.94 -18.90 -8.54
N ASP A 193 14.27 -19.36 -7.49
CA ASP A 193 13.96 -20.79 -7.31
C ASP A 193 12.89 -21.22 -8.33
N VAL A 194 11.89 -20.37 -8.58
CA VAL A 194 10.87 -20.58 -9.64
C VAL A 194 11.53 -20.68 -11.02
N GLN A 195 12.42 -19.75 -11.37
CA GLN A 195 13.18 -19.80 -12.63
C GLN A 195 13.97 -21.11 -12.73
N ARG A 196 14.69 -21.50 -11.66
CA ARG A 196 15.49 -22.73 -11.64
C ARG A 196 14.64 -23.97 -11.87
N ILE A 197 13.43 -24.02 -11.31
CA ILE A 197 12.49 -25.13 -11.49
C ILE A 197 12.08 -25.26 -12.96
N LEU A 198 11.70 -24.14 -13.60
CA LEU A 198 11.34 -24.12 -15.02
C LEU A 198 12.53 -24.52 -15.91
N GLU A 199 13.73 -23.99 -15.64
CA GLU A 199 14.94 -24.34 -16.39
C GLU A 199 15.33 -25.81 -16.24
N LYS A 200 15.16 -26.41 -15.06
CA LYS A 200 15.36 -27.85 -14.85
C LYS A 200 14.38 -28.68 -15.68
N GLN A 201 13.12 -28.26 -15.76
CA GLN A 201 12.11 -28.94 -16.58
C GLN A 201 12.39 -28.79 -18.08
N LEU A 202 12.95 -27.66 -18.52
CA LEU A 202 13.35 -27.50 -19.92
C LEU A 202 14.52 -28.42 -20.25
N LYS A 203 15.51 -28.50 -19.35
CA LYS A 203 16.69 -29.36 -19.52
C LYS A 203 16.39 -30.85 -19.51
N SER A 204 15.31 -31.30 -18.86
CA SER A 204 14.93 -32.71 -18.92
C SER A 204 14.46 -33.11 -20.32
N GLY A 205 14.05 -32.16 -21.16
CA GLY A 205 13.58 -32.41 -22.53
C GLY A 205 12.27 -33.20 -22.60
N THR A 206 11.60 -33.40 -21.46
CA THR A 206 10.41 -34.26 -21.36
C THR A 206 9.09 -33.50 -21.51
N TYR A 207 9.15 -32.16 -21.60
CA TYR A 207 7.94 -31.35 -21.68
C TYR A 207 7.46 -31.22 -23.12
N GLU A 208 6.16 -31.48 -23.36
CA GLU A 208 5.55 -31.54 -24.68
C GLU A 208 5.63 -30.22 -25.46
N PHE A 209 5.60 -29.07 -24.77
CA PHE A 209 5.61 -27.74 -25.38
C PHE A 209 6.82 -26.91 -24.94
N PRO A 210 8.04 -27.22 -25.43
CA PRO A 210 9.27 -26.56 -24.98
C PRO A 210 9.27 -25.04 -25.22
N ALA A 211 8.67 -24.57 -26.32
CA ALA A 211 8.56 -23.13 -26.62
C ALA A 211 7.73 -22.36 -25.56
N GLU A 212 6.63 -22.94 -25.07
CA GLU A 212 5.83 -22.33 -23.99
C GLU A 212 6.62 -22.25 -22.69
N LEU A 213 7.43 -23.29 -22.41
CA LEU A 213 8.30 -23.34 -21.24
C LEU A 213 9.43 -22.30 -21.33
N GLU A 214 10.07 -22.15 -22.49
CA GLU A 214 11.07 -21.11 -22.75
C GLU A 214 10.48 -19.70 -22.55
N ASN A 215 9.27 -19.45 -23.05
CA ASN A 215 8.58 -18.18 -22.87
C ASN A 215 8.22 -17.91 -21.40
N ALA A 216 7.76 -18.94 -20.66
CA ALA A 216 7.53 -18.82 -19.22
C ALA A 216 8.83 -18.48 -18.46
N ILE A 217 9.95 -19.13 -18.80
CA ILE A 217 11.27 -18.81 -18.26
C ILE A 217 11.63 -17.36 -18.58
N TYR A 218 11.46 -16.92 -19.84
CA TYR A 218 11.78 -15.57 -20.27
C TYR A 218 10.99 -14.51 -19.48
N ARG A 219 9.70 -14.75 -19.21
CA ARG A 219 8.86 -13.87 -18.40
C ARG A 219 9.37 -13.74 -16.97
N ILE A 220 9.65 -14.86 -16.29
CA ILE A 220 10.18 -14.84 -14.92
C ILE A 220 11.57 -14.20 -14.89
N LYS A 221 12.39 -14.46 -15.91
CA LYS A 221 13.75 -13.92 -16.03
C LYS A 221 13.79 -12.40 -16.03
N LYS A 222 12.71 -11.70 -16.42
CA LYS A 222 12.63 -10.24 -16.31
C LYS A 222 12.80 -9.75 -14.87
N PHE A 223 12.35 -10.54 -13.87
CA PHE A 223 12.38 -10.16 -12.46
C PHE A 223 13.55 -10.76 -11.67
N THR A 224 14.39 -11.58 -12.31
CA THR A 224 15.49 -12.30 -11.65
C THR A 224 16.87 -11.95 -12.20
N ARG A 225 16.94 -11.10 -13.24
CA ARG A 225 18.19 -10.60 -13.81
C ARG A 225 19.05 -9.95 -12.73
N PRO A 226 20.36 -10.23 -12.67
CA PRO A 226 21.26 -9.52 -11.76
C PRO A 226 21.16 -8.01 -11.96
N GLY A 227 20.94 -7.28 -10.88
CA GLY A 227 20.72 -5.83 -10.93
C GLY A 227 19.26 -5.43 -11.02
N ASP A 228 18.34 -6.33 -11.40
CA ASP A 228 16.88 -6.11 -11.40
C ASP A 228 16.14 -7.13 -10.50
N ASP A 229 16.86 -7.87 -9.67
CA ASP A 229 16.34 -8.97 -8.84
C ASP A 229 15.76 -8.50 -7.49
N TYR A 230 15.28 -7.26 -7.45
CA TYR A 230 14.71 -6.61 -6.25
C TYR A 230 13.54 -7.39 -5.65
N PHE A 231 12.82 -8.16 -6.48
CA PHE A 231 11.69 -9.00 -6.09
C PHE A 231 12.03 -10.49 -5.95
N ALA A 232 13.25 -10.87 -6.34
CA ALA A 232 13.72 -12.24 -6.49
C ALA A 232 14.87 -12.58 -5.53
N THR A 233 15.08 -11.75 -4.52
CA THR A 233 16.00 -11.96 -3.42
C THR A 233 15.23 -11.98 -2.10
N GLN A 234 15.89 -12.36 -1.02
CA GLN A 234 15.29 -12.36 0.31
C GLN A 234 15.01 -10.94 0.76
N SER A 235 13.87 -10.72 1.43
CA SER A 235 13.50 -9.42 1.96
C SER A 235 14.57 -8.90 2.91
N THR A 236 15.07 -7.71 2.62
CA THR A 236 15.93 -6.92 3.52
C THR A 236 15.11 -6.14 4.55
N VAL A 237 13.80 -6.08 4.33
CA VAL A 237 12.84 -5.33 5.12
C VAL A 237 12.03 -6.30 5.94
N ASP A 238 11.94 -6.03 7.24
CA ASP A 238 10.95 -6.67 8.10
C ASP A 238 9.57 -6.10 7.79
N LEU A 239 8.80 -6.86 7.00
CA LEU A 239 7.47 -6.46 6.57
C LEU A 239 6.50 -6.30 7.75
N GLU A 240 6.74 -6.97 8.88
CA GLU A 240 5.88 -6.83 10.07
C GLU A 240 6.01 -5.45 10.71
N LYS A 241 7.20 -4.86 10.63
CA LYS A 241 7.48 -3.54 11.18
C LYS A 241 6.91 -2.40 10.33
N LEU A 242 6.52 -2.67 9.08
CA LEU A 242 5.97 -1.65 8.18
C LEU A 242 4.71 -0.98 8.73
N THR A 243 3.89 -1.72 9.49
CA THR A 243 2.60 -1.22 9.99
C THR A 243 2.66 -0.64 11.41
N THR A 244 3.82 -0.71 12.07
CA THR A 244 3.99 -0.36 13.49
C THR A 244 5.15 0.60 13.78
N SER A 245 5.90 1.04 12.75
CA SER A 245 7.11 1.87 12.91
C SER A 245 6.84 3.39 12.84
N GLY A 246 5.65 3.85 13.20
CA GLY A 246 5.28 5.27 13.08
C GLY A 246 5.04 5.65 11.61
N LEU A 247 5.94 6.47 11.05
CA LEU A 247 5.87 6.91 9.65
C LEU A 247 6.89 6.14 8.80
N VAL A 248 6.40 5.45 7.78
CA VAL A 248 7.21 4.67 6.84
C VAL A 248 6.96 5.15 5.42
N ASP A 249 8.04 5.33 4.68
CA ASP A 249 8.03 5.67 3.25
C ASP A 249 8.67 4.54 2.44
N ILE A 250 7.91 3.99 1.49
CA ILE A 250 8.40 3.05 0.49
C ILE A 250 8.70 3.84 -0.78
N ASP A 251 9.96 4.23 -0.94
CA ASP A 251 10.46 4.96 -2.10
C ASP A 251 10.61 4.00 -3.29
N LEU A 252 9.73 4.13 -4.29
CA LEU A 252 9.72 3.35 -5.52
C LEU A 252 10.51 4.00 -6.66
N SER A 253 11.02 5.23 -6.46
CA SER A 253 11.71 6.00 -7.51
C SER A 253 12.98 5.32 -8.02
N GLY A 254 13.56 4.42 -7.22
CA GLY A 254 14.75 3.65 -7.57
C GLY A 254 14.50 2.44 -8.47
N LEU A 255 13.25 2.06 -8.69
CA LEU A 255 12.91 0.95 -9.58
C LEU A 255 12.97 1.38 -11.05
N PRO A 256 13.38 0.47 -11.96
CA PRO A 256 13.81 0.80 -13.32
C PRO A 256 12.67 1.28 -14.22
N ASP A 257 11.47 0.73 -14.04
CA ASP A 257 10.32 1.04 -14.88
C ASP A 257 9.00 1.02 -14.08
N GLU A 258 7.93 1.42 -14.76
CA GLU A 258 6.58 1.51 -14.21
C GLU A 258 5.99 0.13 -13.82
N VAL A 259 6.39 -0.95 -14.48
CA VAL A 259 5.95 -2.32 -14.16
C VAL A 259 6.55 -2.76 -12.83
N PHE A 260 7.84 -2.50 -12.61
CA PHE A 260 8.50 -2.79 -11.34
C PHE A 260 7.90 -1.97 -10.20
N ARG A 261 7.62 -0.68 -10.42
CA ARG A 261 6.96 0.17 -9.41
C ARG A 261 5.56 -0.33 -9.08
N ALA A 262 4.76 -0.68 -10.10
CA ALA A 262 3.43 -1.22 -9.90
C ALA A 262 3.47 -2.57 -9.17
N LEU A 263 4.45 -3.44 -9.49
CA LEU A 263 4.65 -4.71 -8.81
C LEU A 263 4.96 -4.52 -7.32
N ALA A 264 5.86 -3.60 -6.97
CA ALA A 264 6.12 -3.25 -5.56
C ALA A 264 4.85 -2.73 -4.87
N ALA A 265 4.20 -1.73 -5.45
CA ALA A 265 3.02 -1.09 -4.88
C ALA A 265 1.90 -2.11 -4.60
N LEU A 266 1.54 -2.94 -5.59
CA LEU A 266 0.51 -3.95 -5.44
C LEU A 266 0.89 -5.04 -4.42
N SER A 267 2.14 -5.50 -4.45
CA SER A 267 2.62 -6.54 -3.53
C SER A 267 2.60 -6.08 -2.07
N ILE A 268 3.00 -4.83 -1.81
CA ILE A 268 2.98 -4.21 -0.49
C ILE A 268 1.54 -3.97 -0.03
N LEU A 269 0.68 -3.48 -0.93
CA LEU A 269 -0.73 -3.25 -0.63
C LEU A 269 -1.44 -4.55 -0.27
N GLN A 270 -1.19 -5.64 -1.01
CA GLN A 270 -1.69 -6.98 -0.70
C GLN A 270 -1.23 -7.46 0.67
N PHE A 271 0.06 -7.31 0.98
CA PHE A 271 0.60 -7.67 2.28
C PHE A 271 -0.10 -6.91 3.41
N ILE A 272 -0.25 -5.59 3.27
CA ILE A 272 -0.88 -4.75 4.30
C ILE A 272 -2.35 -5.12 4.46
N LYS A 273 -3.08 -5.30 3.37
CA LYS A 273 -4.49 -5.71 3.36
C LYS A 273 -4.70 -6.99 4.16
N GLU A 274 -3.87 -8.00 3.93
CA GLU A 274 -3.98 -9.29 4.61
C GLU A 274 -3.59 -9.20 6.09
N ARG A 275 -2.58 -8.39 6.43
CA ARG A 275 -2.24 -8.10 7.83
C ARG A 275 -3.38 -7.40 8.56
N MET A 276 -4.01 -6.41 7.92
CA MET A 276 -5.17 -5.72 8.49
C MET A 276 -6.35 -6.67 8.68
N ARG A 277 -6.65 -7.54 7.70
CA ARG A 277 -7.66 -8.60 7.82
C ARG A 277 -7.38 -9.55 8.97
N ALA A 278 -6.12 -9.99 9.12
CA ALA A 278 -5.73 -10.89 10.21
C ALA A 278 -5.79 -10.25 11.60
N ALA A 279 -5.47 -8.95 11.71
CA ALA A 279 -5.54 -8.22 12.98
C ALA A 279 -6.99 -7.99 13.45
N GLY A 280 -7.93 -7.98 12.51
CA GLY A 280 -9.36 -7.75 12.74
C GLY A 280 -9.68 -6.31 13.12
N TRP A 281 -10.93 -5.90 12.90
CA TRP A 281 -11.44 -4.64 13.41
C TRP A 281 -11.84 -4.77 14.88
N SER A 282 -11.58 -3.75 15.68
CA SER A 282 -12.09 -3.66 17.04
C SER A 282 -12.39 -2.20 17.37
N PRO A 283 -13.59 -1.88 17.88
CA PRO A 283 -13.98 -0.50 18.22
C PRO A 283 -13.02 0.16 19.23
N THR A 284 -12.42 -0.63 20.12
CA THR A 284 -11.52 -0.16 21.17
C THR A 284 -10.11 0.15 20.67
N LYS A 285 -9.74 -0.33 19.47
CA LYS A 285 -8.38 -0.27 18.94
C LYS A 285 -8.07 1.00 18.14
N GLY A 286 -9.09 1.80 17.80
CA GLY A 286 -8.96 3.04 17.04
C GLY A 286 -8.35 2.87 15.64
N LEU A 287 -8.07 4.00 14.97
CA LEU A 287 -7.40 4.00 13.67
C LEU A 287 -5.89 3.82 13.84
N ARG A 288 -5.35 2.71 13.32
CA ARG A 288 -3.97 2.29 13.60
C ARG A 288 -2.95 2.65 12.53
N LEU A 289 -3.39 2.67 11.27
CA LEU A 289 -2.52 2.79 10.11
C LEU A 289 -3.24 3.54 9.00
N PHE A 290 -2.61 4.60 8.51
CA PHE A 290 -2.91 5.16 7.20
C PHE A 290 -2.05 4.50 6.15
N VAL A 291 -2.66 4.08 5.05
CA VAL A 291 -1.93 3.66 3.84
C VAL A 291 -2.16 4.73 2.78
N VAL A 292 -1.10 5.39 2.37
CA VAL A 292 -1.12 6.37 1.28
C VAL A 292 -0.56 5.72 0.04
N LEU A 293 -1.36 5.73 -1.02
CA LEU A 293 -0.94 5.31 -2.35
C LEU A 293 -0.76 6.57 -3.19
N ASP A 294 0.49 7.01 -3.36
CA ASP A 294 0.80 8.14 -4.24
C ASP A 294 0.66 7.73 -5.71
N GLU A 295 0.25 8.67 -6.57
CA GLU A 295 -0.04 8.42 -7.99
C GLU A 295 -0.95 7.18 -8.20
N ALA A 296 -1.97 7.00 -7.36
CA ALA A 296 -2.80 5.79 -7.29
C ALA A 296 -3.39 5.31 -8.63
N TRP A 297 -3.64 6.23 -9.56
CA TRP A 297 -4.12 5.90 -10.92
C TRP A 297 -3.16 5.00 -11.70
N LYS A 298 -1.88 4.91 -11.31
CA LYS A 298 -0.89 4.02 -11.92
C LYS A 298 -1.22 2.54 -11.71
N VAL A 299 -1.79 2.20 -10.56
CA VAL A 299 -2.14 0.82 -10.18
C VAL A 299 -3.64 0.56 -10.07
N ALA A 300 -4.47 1.58 -10.20
CA ALA A 300 -5.94 1.49 -10.11
C ALA A 300 -6.65 1.42 -11.48
N LYS A 301 -5.93 1.16 -12.58
CA LYS A 301 -6.52 1.07 -13.93
C LYS A 301 -7.35 -0.18 -14.15
N ASP A 302 -6.97 -1.27 -13.49
CA ASP A 302 -7.63 -2.56 -13.60
C ASP A 302 -8.59 -2.75 -12.42
N GLU A 303 -9.83 -3.18 -12.68
CA GLU A 303 -10.83 -3.38 -11.63
C GLU A 303 -10.46 -4.50 -10.64
N SER A 304 -9.63 -5.45 -11.07
CA SER A 304 -9.12 -6.54 -10.23
C SER A 304 -7.94 -6.11 -9.34
N SER A 305 -7.46 -4.87 -9.48
CA SER A 305 -6.41 -4.29 -8.65
C SER A 305 -6.86 -4.18 -7.19
N ASP A 306 -5.96 -4.55 -6.27
CA ASP A 306 -6.21 -4.38 -4.84
C ASP A 306 -6.46 -2.93 -4.43
N ALA A 307 -5.92 -1.95 -5.16
CA ALA A 307 -6.22 -0.54 -4.91
C ALA A 307 -7.71 -0.22 -5.14
N VAL A 308 -8.32 -0.79 -6.18
CA VAL A 308 -9.74 -0.62 -6.49
C VAL A 308 -10.60 -1.46 -5.53
N ILE A 309 -10.21 -2.71 -5.31
CA ILE A 309 -10.93 -3.64 -4.44
C ILE A 309 -11.02 -3.11 -3.01
N ILE A 310 -9.93 -2.58 -2.44
CA ILE A 310 -9.94 -2.03 -1.07
C ILE A 310 -10.95 -0.89 -0.96
N VAL A 311 -10.99 0.02 -1.93
CA VAL A 311 -11.92 1.15 -1.92
C VAL A 311 -13.37 0.69 -2.11
N ARG A 312 -13.62 -0.32 -2.95
CA ARG A 312 -14.97 -0.87 -3.23
C ARG A 312 -15.53 -1.72 -2.09
N GLU A 313 -14.71 -2.59 -1.51
CA GLU A 313 -15.19 -3.63 -0.59
C GLU A 313 -15.62 -3.08 0.77
N GLY A 314 -15.13 -1.90 1.20
CA GLY A 314 -15.46 -1.34 2.52
C GLY A 314 -15.02 -2.26 3.66
N GLY A 315 -13.93 -1.92 4.33
CA GLY A 315 -13.39 -2.72 5.45
C GLY A 315 -14.39 -2.98 6.58
#